data_AF-A0A7V5FRD4-F1
#
_entry.id   AF-A0A7V5FRD4-F1
#
_cell.length_a   1.000
_cell.length_b   1.000
_cell.length_c   1.000
_cell.angle_alpha   90.00
_cell.angle_beta   90.00
_cell.angle_gamma   90.00
#
_symmetry.space_group_name_H-M   'P 1'
#
loop_
_entity.id
_entity.type
_entity.pdbx_description
1 polymer ?
#
loop_
_entity_poly.entity_id
_entity_poly.type
_entity_poly.pdbx_seq_one_letter_code
_entity_poly.pdbx_strand_id
1 'polypeptide(L)'
;ILVFNTQGELFVQKRTMNKDMYPGYLDVAAGGVVLAGESYEQSAERELEEELGIKAKIRFLFDQYYEDRDNRVWGRIFSCIHEGPFTFQPEEIADGWFMPIDKALHLSKKEPFTPDGLEILRRLTNEHKA
;
A
#
# COMPACT_ATOMS: atom_id res chain seq x y z
N ILE A 1 -3.49 2.50 -0.79
CA ILE A 1 -4.65 1.69 -0.41
C ILE A 1 -4.18 0.40 0.24
N LEU A 2 -4.63 0.13 1.46
CA LEU A 2 -4.34 -1.11 2.18
C LEU A 2 -5.41 -2.15 1.82
N VAL A 3 -5.00 -3.28 1.25
CA VAL A 3 -5.92 -4.37 0.88
C VAL A 3 -5.88 -5.43 1.97
N PHE A 4 -7.03 -5.72 2.56
CA PHE A 4 -7.16 -6.80 3.54
C PHE A 4 -7.93 -7.98 2.95
N ASN A 5 -7.64 -9.19 3.41
CA ASN A 5 -8.53 -10.32 3.19
C ASN A 5 -9.58 -10.40 4.31
N THR A 6 -10.53 -11.33 4.17
CA THR A 6 -11.60 -11.59 5.15
C THR A 6 -11.08 -12.15 6.48
N GLN A 7 -9.83 -12.62 6.52
CA GLN A 7 -9.13 -13.06 7.73
C GLN A 7 -8.43 -11.89 8.46
N GLY A 8 -8.51 -10.67 7.92
CA GLY A 8 -7.86 -9.49 8.47
C GLY A 8 -6.35 -9.42 8.20
N GLU A 9 -5.83 -10.23 7.29
CA GLU A 9 -4.44 -10.16 6.85
C GLU A 9 -4.28 -9.08 5.79
N LEU A 10 -3.14 -8.39 5.83
CA LEU A 10 -2.78 -7.31 4.92
C LEU A 10 -2.06 -7.88 3.69
N PHE A 11 -2.45 -7.44 2.51
CA PHE A 11 -1.71 -7.69 1.27
C PHE A 11 -0.43 -6.86 1.26
N VAL A 12 0.71 -7.53 1.17
CA VAL A 12 2.03 -6.90 1.04
C VAL A 12 2.53 -7.22 -0.35
N GLN A 13 2.87 -6.19 -1.12
CA GLN A 13 3.37 -6.31 -2.49
C GLN A 13 4.88 -6.14 -2.53
N LYS A 14 5.54 -6.86 -3.43
CA LYS A 14 6.94 -6.65 -3.79
C LYS A 14 6.99 -5.77 -5.03
N ARG A 15 7.59 -4.59 -4.90
CA ARG A 15 7.76 -3.65 -6.00
C ARG A 15 8.64 -4.26 -7.07
N THR A 16 8.33 -3.98 -8.34
CA THR A 16 9.20 -4.40 -9.44
C THR A 16 10.58 -3.72 -9.34
N MET A 17 11.59 -4.33 -9.98
CA MET A 17 12.95 -3.79 -10.02
C MET A 17 13.07 -2.55 -10.91
N ASN A 18 12.04 -2.27 -11.73
CA ASN A 18 12.02 -1.15 -12.66
C ASN A 18 11.50 0.16 -12.05
N LYS A 19 11.08 0.18 -10.77
CA LYS A 19 10.58 1.40 -10.12
C LYS A 19 11.71 2.39 -9.88
N ASP A 20 11.42 3.67 -10.13
CA ASP A 20 12.35 4.78 -9.86
C ASP A 20 12.68 4.91 -8.37
N MET A 21 11.65 4.73 -7.52
CA MET A 21 11.76 4.78 -6.07
C MET A 21 11.59 3.39 -5.47
N TYR A 22 12.56 2.99 -4.64
CA TYR A 22 12.57 1.74 -3.86
C TYR A 22 12.34 0.47 -4.72
N PRO A 23 13.14 0.22 -5.77
CA PRO A 23 13.02 -0.98 -6.60
C PRO A 23 13.25 -2.25 -5.76
N GLY A 24 12.35 -3.23 -5.88
CA GLY A 24 12.44 -4.51 -5.16
C GLY A 24 12.03 -4.48 -3.69
N TYR A 25 11.64 -3.32 -3.14
CA TYR A 25 11.20 -3.19 -1.75
C TYR A 25 9.81 -3.78 -1.57
N LEU A 26 9.50 -4.18 -0.33
CA LEU A 26 8.15 -4.54 0.07
C LEU A 26 7.33 -3.27 0.36
N ASP A 27 6.11 -3.26 -0.11
CA ASP A 27 5.17 -2.16 0.04
C ASP A 27 3.85 -2.69 0.64
N VAL A 28 3.24 -1.90 1.51
CA VAL A 28 2.02 -2.29 2.23
C VAL A 28 0.75 -1.76 1.58
N ALA A 29 0.92 -0.89 0.57
CA ALA A 29 -0.16 -0.20 -0.09
C ALA A 29 0.05 -0.23 -1.61
N ALA A 30 -1.03 -0.47 -2.34
CA ALA A 30 -1.12 -0.09 -3.76
C ALA A 30 -1.45 1.40 -3.85
N GLY A 31 -1.00 2.12 -4.87
CA GLY A 31 -1.37 3.52 -5.05
C GLY A 31 -0.32 4.36 -5.78
N GLY A 32 -0.81 5.41 -6.42
CA GLY A 32 0.00 6.35 -7.17
C GLY A 32 -0.36 7.81 -6.91
N VAL A 33 0.02 8.66 -7.85
CA VAL A 33 -0.11 10.12 -7.75
C VAL A 33 -1.52 10.54 -8.15
N VAL A 34 -2.13 11.40 -7.34
CA VAL A 34 -3.42 12.03 -7.66
C VAL A 34 -3.23 13.00 -8.82
N LEU A 35 -3.98 12.79 -9.91
CA LEU A 35 -3.89 13.62 -11.11
C LEU A 35 -4.62 14.96 -10.94
N ALA A 36 -4.27 15.94 -11.78
CA ALA A 36 -4.92 17.24 -11.76
C ALA A 36 -6.42 17.11 -12.07
N GLY A 37 -7.27 17.59 -11.13
CA GLY A 37 -8.73 17.48 -11.24
C GLY A 37 -9.31 16.16 -10.74
N GLU A 38 -8.47 15.23 -10.27
CA GLU A 38 -8.88 13.96 -9.68
C GLU A 38 -9.04 14.10 -8.15
N SER A 39 -10.08 13.48 -7.58
CA SER A 39 -10.18 13.34 -6.12
C SER A 39 -9.30 12.20 -5.61
N TYR A 40 -8.98 12.19 -4.32
CA TYR A 40 -8.23 11.08 -3.71
C TYR A 40 -8.94 9.72 -3.88
N GLU A 41 -10.28 9.72 -3.82
CA GLU A 41 -11.09 8.52 -4.00
C GLU A 41 -11.04 8.01 -5.44
N GLN A 42 -11.14 8.91 -6.43
CA GLN A 42 -11.02 8.57 -7.84
C GLN A 42 -9.65 7.99 -8.16
N SER A 43 -8.58 8.64 -7.66
CA SER A 43 -7.22 8.14 -7.76
C SER A 43 -7.09 6.77 -7.11
N ALA A 44 -7.61 6.59 -5.89
CA ALA A 44 -7.49 5.34 -5.18
C ALA A 44 -8.22 4.17 -5.86
N GLU A 45 -9.39 4.41 -6.46
CA GLU A 45 -10.13 3.42 -7.23
C GLU A 45 -9.41 3.06 -8.54
N ARG A 46 -8.87 4.06 -9.24
CA ARG A 46 -8.08 3.86 -10.47
C ARG A 46 -6.82 3.05 -10.20
N GLU A 47 -6.02 3.44 -9.21
CA GLU A 47 -4.74 2.78 -8.90
C GLU A 47 -4.94 1.34 -8.41
N LEU A 48 -6.05 1.05 -7.69
CA LEU A 48 -6.42 -0.33 -7.36
C LEU A 48 -6.70 -1.19 -8.59
N GLU A 49 -7.37 -0.63 -9.60
CA GLU A 49 -7.65 -1.33 -10.85
C GLU A 49 -6.37 -1.48 -11.68
N GLU A 50 -5.55 -0.43 -11.76
CA GLU A 50 -4.31 -0.42 -12.54
C GLU A 50 -3.27 -1.39 -11.95
N GLU A 51 -2.91 -1.25 -10.68
CA GLU A 51 -1.83 -2.04 -10.08
C GLU A 51 -2.22 -3.49 -9.79
N LEU A 52 -3.45 -3.72 -9.31
CA LEU A 52 -3.88 -5.00 -8.76
C LEU A 52 -4.99 -5.68 -9.59
N GLY A 53 -5.59 -5.00 -10.56
CA GLY A 53 -6.65 -5.55 -11.40
C GLY A 53 -7.98 -5.74 -10.67
N ILE A 54 -8.24 -5.00 -9.57
CA ILE A 54 -9.43 -5.20 -8.72
C ILE A 54 -10.27 -3.93 -8.58
N LYS A 55 -11.57 -4.14 -8.31
CA LYS A 55 -12.51 -3.09 -7.92
C LYS A 55 -13.09 -3.42 -6.57
N ALA A 56 -12.97 -2.48 -5.63
CA ALA A 56 -13.48 -2.66 -4.28
C ALA A 56 -14.01 -1.34 -3.72
N LYS A 57 -14.97 -1.44 -2.81
CA LYS A 57 -15.40 -0.27 -2.04
C LYS A 57 -14.29 0.13 -1.08
N ILE A 58 -13.73 1.32 -1.28
CA ILE A 58 -12.70 1.88 -0.42
C ILE A 58 -13.30 2.58 0.81
N ARG A 59 -12.55 2.57 1.90
CA ARG A 59 -12.85 3.26 3.16
C ARG A 59 -11.68 4.16 3.52
N PHE A 60 -11.94 5.43 3.76
CA PHE A 60 -10.94 6.36 4.29
C PHE A 60 -10.48 5.92 5.68
N LEU A 61 -9.17 5.99 5.92
CA LEU A 61 -8.55 5.77 7.22
C LEU A 61 -8.03 7.08 7.81
N PHE A 62 -7.01 7.66 7.18
CA PHE A 62 -6.36 8.88 7.65
C PHE A 62 -5.52 9.54 6.55
N ASP A 63 -5.18 10.81 6.75
CA ASP A 63 -4.18 11.51 5.94
C ASP A 63 -2.78 11.30 6.55
N GLN A 64 -1.77 11.13 5.68
CA GLN A 64 -0.38 10.85 6.04
C GLN A 64 0.55 11.80 5.30
N TYR A 65 1.49 12.38 6.05
CA TYR A 65 2.66 13.05 5.48
C TYR A 65 3.90 12.19 5.74
N TYR A 66 4.73 12.04 4.73
CA TYR A 66 6.04 11.42 4.85
C TYR A 66 7.10 12.30 4.21
N GLU A 67 8.24 12.44 4.88
CA GLU A 67 9.39 13.17 4.39
C GLU A 67 10.68 12.49 4.83
N ASP A 68 11.57 12.27 3.86
CA ASP A 68 12.98 11.98 4.08
C ASP A 68 13.85 12.93 3.23
N ARG A 69 15.12 12.57 3.04
CA ARG A 69 16.06 13.40 2.26
C ARG A 69 15.66 13.51 0.79
N ASP A 70 15.07 12.46 0.24
CA ASP A 70 14.91 12.24 -1.20
C ASP A 70 13.42 12.18 -1.62
N ASN A 71 12.49 12.09 -0.67
CA ASN A 71 11.07 11.93 -0.89
C ASN A 71 10.23 12.81 0.06
N ARG A 72 9.18 13.42 -0.49
CA ARG A 72 8.15 14.16 0.24
C ARG A 72 6.80 13.82 -0.35
N VAL A 73 5.93 13.23 0.43
CA VAL A 73 4.61 12.80 -0.04
C VAL A 73 3.52 13.16 0.96
N TRP A 74 2.47 13.77 0.44
CA TRP A 74 1.17 13.91 1.11
C TRP A 74 0.23 12.89 0.50
N GLY A 75 -0.32 12.01 1.33
CA GLY A 75 -1.18 10.93 0.88
C GLY A 75 -2.44 10.80 1.74
N ARG A 76 -3.51 10.31 1.12
CA ARG A 76 -4.71 9.87 1.81
C ARG A 76 -4.75 8.36 1.83
N ILE A 77 -4.81 7.78 3.03
CA ILE A 77 -4.79 6.34 3.21
C ILE A 77 -6.22 5.81 3.24
N PHE A 78 -6.47 4.86 2.36
CA PHE A 78 -7.71 4.10 2.29
C PHE A 78 -7.45 2.62 2.58
N SER A 79 -8.50 1.89 2.94
CA SER A 79 -8.49 0.42 2.93
C SER A 79 -9.66 -0.17 2.15
N CYS A 80 -9.52 -1.43 1.76
CA CYS A 80 -10.61 -2.25 1.24
C CYS A 80 -10.44 -3.72 1.66
N ILE A 81 -11.48 -4.53 1.44
CA ILE A 81 -11.41 -5.99 1.61
C ILE A 81 -11.53 -6.66 0.24
N HIS A 82 -10.59 -7.54 -0.10
CA HIS A 82 -10.60 -8.31 -1.35
C HIS A 82 -9.78 -9.60 -1.21
N GLU A 83 -10.18 -10.68 -1.88
CA GLU A 83 -9.51 -12.00 -1.83
C GLU A 83 -8.69 -12.32 -3.10
N GLY A 84 -8.70 -11.40 -4.05
CA GLY A 84 -8.25 -11.64 -5.42
C GLY A 84 -9.37 -12.23 -6.30
N PRO A 85 -9.03 -12.84 -7.45
CA PRO A 85 -7.67 -12.92 -8.01
C PRO A 85 -7.10 -11.53 -8.31
N PHE A 86 -5.78 -11.40 -8.20
CA PHE A 86 -5.08 -10.18 -8.58
C PHE A 86 -4.45 -10.35 -9.96
N THR A 87 -4.49 -9.29 -10.76
CA THR A 87 -3.75 -9.19 -12.01
C THR A 87 -2.80 -8.03 -11.87
N PHE A 88 -1.53 -8.34 -11.57
CA PHE A 88 -0.55 -7.33 -11.29
C PHE A 88 -0.13 -6.58 -12.56
N GLN A 89 -0.01 -5.26 -12.45
CA GLN A 89 0.71 -4.46 -13.43
C GLN A 89 2.22 -4.73 -13.30
N PRO A 90 2.89 -5.31 -14.33
CA PRO A 90 4.30 -5.71 -14.22
C PRO A 90 5.28 -4.54 -14.00
N GLU A 91 4.90 -3.33 -14.41
CA GLU A 91 5.65 -2.09 -14.20
C GLU A 91 5.61 -1.59 -12.75
N GLU A 92 4.71 -2.14 -11.92
CA GLU A 92 4.48 -1.72 -10.54
C GLU A 92 4.84 -2.84 -9.56
N ILE A 93 4.30 -4.05 -9.77
CA ILE A 93 4.33 -5.14 -8.81
C ILE A 93 4.97 -6.39 -9.44
N ALA A 94 5.97 -6.94 -8.75
CA ALA A 94 6.60 -8.20 -9.12
C ALA A 94 5.89 -9.42 -8.51
N ASP A 95 5.38 -9.28 -7.29
CA ASP A 95 4.69 -10.36 -6.56
C ASP A 95 3.90 -9.78 -5.36
N GLY A 96 3.05 -10.56 -4.72
CA GLY A 96 2.38 -10.13 -3.49
C GLY A 96 1.63 -11.24 -2.77
N TRP A 97 1.47 -11.08 -1.46
CA TRP A 97 0.83 -12.08 -0.61
C TRP A 97 0.22 -11.48 0.64
N PHE A 98 -0.79 -12.16 1.18
CA PHE A 98 -1.39 -11.80 2.46
C PHE A 98 -0.51 -12.21 3.65
N MET A 99 -0.45 -11.35 4.66
CA MET A 99 0.12 -11.68 5.95
C MET A 99 -0.48 -10.84 7.09
N PRO A 100 -0.44 -11.32 8.34
CA PRO A 100 -0.79 -10.50 9.50
C PRO A 100 0.11 -9.26 9.62
N ILE A 101 -0.45 -8.13 10.06
CA ILE A 101 0.29 -6.86 10.26
C ILE A 101 1.53 -7.05 11.15
N ASP A 102 1.41 -7.80 12.26
CA ASP A 102 2.54 -8.06 13.16
C ASP A 102 3.67 -8.84 12.47
N LYS A 103 3.31 -9.72 11.52
CA LYS A 103 4.28 -10.45 10.70
C LYS A 103 4.99 -9.52 9.72
N ALA A 104 4.26 -8.58 9.11
CA ALA A 104 4.85 -7.54 8.25
C ALA A 104 5.83 -6.65 9.03
N LEU A 105 5.46 -6.20 10.23
CA LEU A 105 6.35 -5.42 11.11
C LEU A 105 7.59 -6.20 11.58
N HIS A 106 7.45 -7.52 11.80
CA HIS A 106 8.61 -8.35 12.11
C HIS A 106 9.52 -8.52 10.88
N LEU A 107 8.92 -8.74 9.70
CA LEU A 107 9.64 -8.92 8.45
C LEU A 107 10.41 -7.65 8.04
N SER A 108 9.86 -6.46 8.32
CA SER A 108 10.52 -5.18 8.04
C SER A 108 11.83 -4.96 8.82
N LYS A 109 12.16 -5.83 9.78
CA LYS A 109 13.46 -5.83 10.47
C LYS A 109 14.53 -6.62 9.71
N LYS A 110 14.14 -7.39 8.70
CA LYS A 110 14.99 -8.32 7.93
C LYS A 110 15.01 -8.00 6.44
N GLU A 111 13.88 -7.54 5.91
CA GLU A 111 13.68 -7.19 4.50
C GLU A 111 13.43 -5.68 4.34
N PRO A 112 13.84 -5.08 3.22
CA PRO A 112 13.58 -3.68 2.94
C PRO A 112 12.09 -3.46 2.64
N PHE A 113 11.47 -2.57 3.44
CA PHE A 113 10.13 -2.03 3.18
C PHE A 113 10.24 -0.59 2.72
N THR A 114 9.26 -0.13 1.93
CA THR A 114 9.11 1.28 1.62
C THR A 114 9.03 2.09 2.92
N PRO A 115 9.88 3.10 3.11
CA PRO A 115 9.93 3.83 4.38
C PRO A 115 8.60 4.48 4.80
N ASP A 116 7.86 5.02 3.83
CA ASP A 116 6.53 5.59 3.98
C ASP A 116 5.48 4.52 4.28
N GLY A 117 5.53 3.38 3.57
CA GLY A 117 4.69 2.21 3.86
C GLY A 117 4.88 1.69 5.28
N LEU A 118 6.12 1.64 5.77
CA LEU A 118 6.43 1.21 7.12
C LEU A 118 5.87 2.17 8.19
N GLU A 119 5.83 3.47 7.91
CA GLU A 119 5.23 4.45 8.81
C GLU A 119 3.70 4.31 8.88
N ILE A 120 3.05 4.07 7.73
CA ILE A 120 1.63 3.73 7.67
C ILE A 120 1.35 2.47 8.52
N LEU A 121 2.18 1.43 8.37
CA LEU A 121 2.03 0.18 9.11
C LEU A 121 2.14 0.37 10.63
N ARG A 122 3.11 1.18 11.08
CA ARG A 122 3.25 1.52 12.51
C ARG A 122 2.05 2.29 13.03
N ARG A 123 1.57 3.28 12.26
CA ARG A 123 0.42 4.09 12.64
C ARG A 123 -0.84 3.26 12.85
N LEU A 124 -1.12 2.30 11.96
CA LEU A 124 -2.23 1.36 12.13
C LEU A 124 -2.16 0.63 13.47
N THR A 125 -0.97 0.12 13.85
CA THR A 125 -0.83 -0.62 15.12
C THR A 125 -0.92 0.23 16.38
N ASN A 126 -0.64 1.53 16.27
CA ASN A 126 -0.76 2.46 17.40
C ASN A 126 -2.22 2.89 17.60
N GLU A 127 -2.97 3.07 16.52
CA GLU A 127 -4.40 3.43 16.59
C GLU A 127 -5.28 2.28 17.10
N HIS A 128 -4.88 1.02 16.90
CA HIS A 128 -5.59 -0.15 17.46
C HIS A 128 -5.29 -0.42 18.95
N LYS A 129 -4.37 0.32 19.57
CA LYS A 129 -4.02 0.20 21.01
C LYS A 129 -4.63 1.29 21.88
N ALA A 130 -5.39 2.23 21.31
CA ALA A 130 -6.03 3.34 22.00
C ALA A 130 -7.52 3.09 22.29
#